data_AF-A0A2N2CJY2-F1
#
_entry.id   AF-A0A2N2CJY2-F1
#
_cell.length_a   1.000
_cell.length_b   1.000
_cell.length_c   1.000
_cell.angle_alpha   90.00
_cell.angle_beta   90.00
_cell.angle_gamma   90.00
#
_symmetry.space_group_name_H-M   'P 1'
#
loop_
_entity.id
_entity.type
_entity.pdbx_description
1 polymer ?
#
loop_
_entity_poly.entity_id
_entity_poly.type
_entity_poly.pdbx_seq_one_letter_code
_entity_poly.pdbx_strand_id
1 'polypeptide(L)'
;MFEERIKPLFKVLMSVQSDTNTSRESIIEEVILKWIESQSYFSENPHLCGAIPIDKDPYRRQVIWALVRGRGDKTVVLMHHHDAVD
;
A
#
# COMPACT_ATOMS: atom_id res chain seq x y z
N MET A 1 -7.70 -17.36 14.31
CA MET A 1 -6.55 -17.77 13.46
C MET A 1 -6.26 -16.77 12.33
N PHE A 2 -7.25 -16.26 11.61
CA PHE A 2 -7.06 -15.18 10.62
C PHE A 2 -6.87 -13.81 11.27
N GLU A 3 -7.65 -13.51 12.31
CA GLU A 3 -7.51 -12.27 13.09
C GLU A 3 -6.07 -12.09 13.62
N GLU A 4 -5.50 -13.12 14.25
CA GLU A 4 -4.12 -13.08 14.77
C GLU A 4 -3.06 -12.79 13.70
N ARG A 5 -3.33 -13.11 12.43
CA ARG A 5 -2.40 -12.81 11.32
C ARG A 5 -2.53 -11.37 10.81
N ILE A 6 -3.72 -10.78 10.87
CA ILE A 6 -3.99 -9.44 10.33
C ILE A 6 -3.89 -8.35 11.39
N LYS A 7 -4.25 -8.67 12.63
CA LYS A 7 -4.29 -7.72 13.75
C LYS A 7 -2.98 -6.96 13.95
N PRO A 8 -1.77 -7.56 13.80
CA PRO A 8 -0.53 -6.79 13.87
C PRO A 8 -0.43 -5.73 12.77
N LEU A 9 -0.68 -6.11 11.51
CA LEU A 9 -0.67 -5.17 10.38
C LEU A 9 -1.74 -4.09 10.54
N PHE A 10 -2.96 -4.47 10.91
CA PHE A 10 -4.06 -3.55 11.16
C PHE A 10 -3.69 -2.49 12.20
N LYS A 11 -3.09 -2.90 13.33
CA LYS A 11 -2.62 -1.97 14.37
C LYS A 11 -1.54 -1.02 13.87
N VAL A 12 -0.61 -1.51 13.03
CA VAL A 12 0.41 -0.65 12.41
C VAL A 12 -0.26 0.39 11.52
N LEU A 13 -1.14 -0.02 10.60
CA LEU A 13 -1.84 0.90 9.70
C LEU A 13 -2.65 1.95 10.47
N MET A 14 -3.37 1.54 11.52
CA MET A 14 -4.15 2.46 12.37
C MET A 14 -3.31 3.40 13.24
N SER A 15 -2.02 3.11 13.43
CA SER A 15 -1.12 3.98 14.19
C SER A 15 -0.50 5.09 13.34
N VAL A 16 -0.67 5.05 12.02
CA VAL A 16 -0.13 6.04 11.09
C VAL A 16 -1.18 7.10 10.82
N GLN A 17 -0.86 8.35 11.12
CA GLN A 17 -1.72 9.48 10.79
C GLN A 17 -1.65 9.77 9.29
N SER A 18 -2.79 9.77 8.61
CA SER A 18 -2.93 9.96 7.16
C SER A 18 -4.06 10.93 6.79
N ASP A 19 -4.13 12.06 7.50
CA ASP A 19 -5.21 13.04 7.33
C ASP A 19 -5.33 13.51 5.88
N THR A 20 -6.54 13.44 5.37
CA THR A 20 -6.90 13.81 3.99
C THR A 20 -6.48 15.24 3.67
N ASN A 21 -5.93 15.45 2.48
CA ASN A 21 -5.48 16.74 1.97
C ASN A 21 -4.33 17.34 2.80
N THR A 22 -3.40 16.50 3.24
CA THR A 22 -2.19 16.92 3.95
C THR A 22 -0.96 16.16 3.46
N SER A 23 0.23 16.66 3.78
CA SER A 23 1.47 15.94 3.53
C SER A 23 1.64 14.67 4.37
N ARG A 24 0.69 14.35 5.27
CA ARG A 24 0.74 13.13 6.09
C ARG A 24 0.29 11.89 5.32
N GLU A 25 -0.50 12.06 4.25
CA GLU A 25 -0.95 10.94 3.40
C GLU A 25 0.22 10.13 2.82
N SER A 26 1.35 10.77 2.52
CA SER A 26 2.52 10.05 1.98
C SER A 26 3.18 9.10 3.00
N ILE A 27 2.94 9.29 4.31
CA ILE A 27 3.55 8.47 5.35
C ILE A 27 2.97 7.05 5.32
N ILE A 28 1.65 6.92 5.20
CA ILE A 28 1.00 5.60 5.15
C ILE A 28 1.33 4.87 3.84
N GLU A 29 1.53 5.59 2.74
CA GLU A 29 2.02 5.03 1.47
C GLU A 29 3.36 4.32 1.63
N GLU A 30 4.33 4.95 2.32
CA GLU A 30 5.63 4.34 2.62
C GLU A 30 5.50 3.09 3.50
N VAL A 31 4.61 3.12 4.49
CA VAL A 31 4.37 1.98 5.39
C VAL A 31 3.77 0.81 4.64
N ILE A 32 2.77 1.05 3.79
CA ILE A 32 2.14 0.03 2.96
C ILE A 32 3.17 -0.56 1.98
N LEU A 33 3.95 0.29 1.30
CA LEU A 33 4.95 -0.18 0.34
C LEU A 33 6.01 -1.06 1.01
N LYS A 34 6.59 -0.62 2.13
CA LYS A 34 7.59 -1.41 2.89
C LYS A 34 7.02 -2.76 3.33
N TRP A 35 5.76 -2.79 3.76
CA TRP A 35 5.11 -4.05 4.12
C TRP A 35 4.94 -4.97 2.92
N ILE A 36 4.51 -4.46 1.76
CA ILE A 36 4.37 -5.22 0.51
C ILE A 36 5.73 -5.78 0.08
N GLU A 37 6.77 -4.95 0.00
CA GLU A 37 8.12 -5.34 -0.43
C GLU A 37 8.73 -6.43 0.48
N SER A 38 8.36 -6.43 1.77
CA SER A 38 8.82 -7.44 2.74
C SER A 38 8.15 -8.81 2.59
N GLN A 39 7.07 -8.94 1.83
CA GLN A 39 6.43 -10.24 1.60
C GLN A 39 7.29 -11.09 0.67
N SER A 40 7.46 -12.38 0.99
CA SER A 40 8.37 -13.28 0.27
C SER A 40 8.21 -13.23 -1.26
N TYR A 41 6.97 -13.20 -1.74
CA TYR A 41 6.68 -13.11 -3.18
C TYR A 41 7.26 -11.84 -3.83
N PHE A 42 7.11 -10.68 -3.20
CA PHE A 42 7.59 -9.41 -3.74
C PHE A 42 9.08 -9.20 -3.50
N SER A 43 9.64 -9.76 -2.42
CA SER A 43 11.10 -9.80 -2.24
C SER A 43 11.78 -10.61 -3.36
N GLU A 44 11.16 -11.69 -3.84
CA GLU A 44 11.64 -12.48 -4.99
C GLU A 44 11.30 -11.83 -6.36
N ASN A 45 10.29 -10.97 -6.40
CA ASN A 45 9.80 -10.31 -7.62
C ASN A 45 9.66 -8.79 -7.42
N PRO A 46 10.74 -8.05 -7.16
CA PRO A 46 10.68 -6.64 -6.75
C PRO A 46 10.12 -5.70 -7.83
N HIS A 47 10.15 -6.13 -9.10
CA HIS A 47 9.59 -5.39 -10.22
C HIS A 47 8.06 -5.49 -10.33
N LEU A 48 7.41 -6.28 -9.45
CA LEU A 48 5.97 -6.49 -9.43
C LEU A 48 5.25 -5.74 -8.29
N CYS A 49 5.91 -4.81 -7.64
CA CYS A 49 5.29 -3.85 -6.73
C CYS A 49 6.01 -2.51 -6.82
N GLY A 50 5.37 -1.45 -6.34
CA GLY A 50 6.02 -0.15 -6.25
C GLY A 50 5.05 0.98 -5.95
N ALA A 51 5.56 2.18 -6.18
CA ALA A 51 4.82 3.43 -6.07
C ALA A 51 4.85 4.17 -7.42
N ILE A 52 3.73 4.77 -7.79
CA ILE A 52 3.62 5.64 -8.96
C ILE A 52 3.22 7.04 -8.48
N PRO A 53 4.08 8.07 -8.69
CA PRO A 53 3.74 9.44 -8.33
C PRO A 53 2.51 9.96 -9.05
N ILE A 54 1.67 10.72 -8.34
CA ILE A 54 0.54 11.43 -8.92
C ILE A 54 1.05 12.75 -9.52
N ASP A 55 0.82 12.96 -10.81
CA ASP A 55 1.30 14.16 -11.51
C ASP A 55 0.72 15.44 -10.88
N LYS A 56 1.60 16.42 -10.63
CA LYS A 56 1.28 17.73 -10.03
C LYS A 56 0.58 17.66 -8.67
N ASP A 57 0.71 16.56 -7.94
CA ASP A 57 0.16 16.46 -6.59
C ASP A 57 0.92 17.37 -5.60
N PRO A 58 0.24 18.29 -4.89
CA PRO A 58 0.92 19.24 -4.00
C PRO A 58 1.57 18.58 -2.78
N TYR A 59 1.14 17.36 -2.42
CA TYR A 59 1.65 16.60 -1.29
C TYR A 59 2.59 15.46 -1.73
N ARG A 60 2.86 15.33 -3.04
CA ARG A 60 3.71 14.29 -3.64
C ARG A 60 3.24 12.88 -3.31
N ARG A 61 1.92 12.69 -3.23
CA ARG A 61 1.27 11.39 -3.02
C ARG A 61 1.54 10.44 -4.17
N GLN A 62 1.46 9.15 -3.86
CA GLN A 62 1.77 8.07 -4.78
C GLN A 62 0.71 6.98 -4.69
N VAL A 63 0.42 6.37 -5.83
CA VAL A 63 -0.38 5.15 -5.88
C VAL A 63 0.53 3.96 -5.60
N ILE A 64 0.30 3.30 -4.47
CA ILE A 64 0.97 2.04 -4.14
C ILE A 64 0.27 0.89 -4.87
N TRP A 65 1.05 0.05 -5.53
CA TRP A 65 0.53 -1.08 -6.30
C TRP A 65 1.37 -2.34 -6.08
N ALA A 66 0.71 -3.49 -6.27
CA ALA A 66 1.35 -4.79 -6.22
C ALA A 66 0.61 -5.77 -7.15
N LEU A 67 1.36 -6.58 -7.88
CA LEU A 67 0.86 -7.54 -8.85
C LEU A 67 1.37 -8.95 -8.56
N VAL A 68 0.48 -9.86 -8.22
CA VAL A 68 0.80 -11.29 -8.21
C VAL A 68 0.50 -11.86 -9.59
N ARG A 69 1.53 -12.37 -10.28
CA ARG A 69 1.37 -12.96 -11.62
C ARG A 69 0.64 -14.29 -11.53
N GLY A 70 -0.53 -14.36 -12.17
CA GLY A 70 -1.24 -15.60 -12.44
C GLY A 70 -0.68 -16.34 -13.67
N ARG A 71 -1.41 -17.37 -14.10
CA ARG A 71 -1.05 -18.19 -15.29
C ARG A 71 -1.74 -17.75 -16.58
N GLY A 72 -2.63 -16.76 -16.52
CA GLY A 72 -3.45 -16.31 -17.66
C GLY A 72 -3.40 -14.79 -17.85
N ASP A 73 -4.26 -14.31 -18.76
CA ASP A 73 -4.40 -12.91 -19.16
C ASP A 73 -5.43 -12.11 -18.34
N LYS A 74 -6.24 -12.79 -17.52
CA LYS A 74 -7.22 -12.16 -16.62
C LYS A 74 -6.56 -11.63 -15.35
N THR A 75 -7.05 -10.50 -14.86
CA THR A 75 -6.59 -9.86 -13.62
C THR A 75 -7.76 -9.60 -12.68
N VAL A 76 -7.59 -9.92 -11.40
CA VAL A 76 -8.48 -9.48 -10.32
C VAL A 76 -7.86 -8.26 -9.68
N VAL A 77 -8.62 -7.17 -9.58
CA VAL A 77 -8.16 -5.93 -8.95
C VAL A 77 -8.81 -5.81 -7.57
N LEU A 78 -7.98 -5.72 -6.53
CA LEU A 78 -8.40 -5.39 -5.17
C LEU A 78 -7.97 -3.95 -4.90
N MET A 79 -8.92 -3.10 -4.51
CA MET A 79 -8.68 -1.68 -4.28
C MET A 79 -9.09 -1.31 -2.85
N HIS A 80 -8.35 -0.39 -2.25
CA HIS A 80 -8.70 0.26 -0.99
C HIS A 80 -8.15 1.69 -1.02
N HIS A 81 -8.62 2.53 -0.11
CA HIS A 81 -8.06 3.85 0.17
C HIS A 81 -7.36 3.81 1.53
N HIS A 82 -6.39 4.70 1.74
CA HIS A 82 -5.54 4.73 2.96
C HIS A 82 -5.52 6.10 3.65
N ASP A 83 -6.11 7.12 3.03
CA ASP A 83 -6.39 8.41 3.65
C ASP A 83 -7.48 8.27 4.72
N ALA A 84 -7.37 9.10 5.76
CA ALA A 84 -8.35 9.20 6.83
C ALA A 84 -8.91 10.61 6.91
N VAL A 85 -10.20 10.73 7.24
CA VAL A 85 -10.83 12.02 7.56
C VAL A 85 -10.66 12.26 9.06
N ASP A 86 -10.33 13.50 9.44
CA ASP A 86 -10.29 13.98 10.83
C ASP A 86 -11.71 14.26 11.36
#